data_AF-A0A645IT23-F1
#
_entry.id   AF-A0A645IT23-F1
#
_cell.length_a   1.000
_cell.length_b   1.000
_cell.length_c   1.000
_cell.angle_alpha   90.00
_cell.angle_beta   90.00
_cell.angle_gamma   90.00
#
_symmetry.space_group_name_H-M   'P 1'
#
loop_
_entity.id
_entity.type
_entity.pdbx_description
1 polymer ?
#
loop_
_entity_poly.entity_id
_entity_poly.type
_entity_poly.pdbx_seq_one_letter_code
_entity_poly.pdbx_strand_id
1 'polypeptide(L)'
;MDIKLYNTNIEDLNIEQKINKKIHFDLFDKNNKYDLVVEFYNNDLEEDLLGDDVSYEIKKKHYIFIKTLRNLFEKNSIKINKFNLMGSIETLNNNEMIISVLKTNSNKKENIIWPCKEIFVFEDHKNKLDTLLLSNIISENDYEFNLENLKEEFSIYDNDEEHHYLN
;
A
#
# COMPACT_ATOMS: atom_id res chain seq x y z
N MET A 1 1.42 -16.63 6.22
CA MET A 1 1.27 -17.40 4.97
C MET A 1 1.15 -16.36 3.89
N ASP A 2 2.04 -16.41 2.91
CA ASP A 2 2.14 -15.36 1.90
C ASP A 2 1.81 -15.94 0.54
N ILE A 3 0.97 -15.22 -0.21
CA ILE A 3 0.34 -15.72 -1.42
C ILE A 3 0.56 -14.68 -2.50
N LYS A 4 1.43 -15.02 -3.46
CA LYS A 4 1.73 -14.18 -4.61
C LYS A 4 0.79 -14.51 -5.77
N LEU A 5 0.11 -13.49 -6.27
CA LEU A 5 -0.82 -13.53 -7.39
C LEU A 5 -0.22 -12.70 -8.53
N TYR A 6 -0.22 -13.28 -9.72
CA TYR A 6 0.24 -12.62 -10.95
C TYR A 6 -0.94 -12.31 -11.84
N ASN A 7 -0.83 -11.28 -12.68
CA ASN A 7 -1.88 -10.83 -13.60
C ASN A 7 -3.23 -10.66 -12.88
N THR A 8 -3.20 -9.99 -11.73
CA THR A 8 -4.32 -9.84 -10.82
C THR A 8 -4.43 -8.41 -10.34
N ASN A 9 -5.57 -7.78 -10.60
CA ASN A 9 -5.91 -6.44 -10.13
C ASN A 9 -7.03 -6.51 -9.08
N ILE A 10 -7.06 -5.56 -8.13
CA ILE A 10 -8.12 -5.46 -7.11
C ILE A 10 -9.53 -5.29 -7.71
N GLU A 11 -9.64 -4.82 -8.95
CA GLU A 11 -10.89 -4.60 -9.68
C GLU A 11 -11.31 -5.79 -10.56
N ASP A 12 -10.51 -6.85 -10.61
CA ASP A 12 -10.83 -8.02 -11.44
C ASP A 12 -12.20 -8.62 -11.06
N LEU A 13 -13.08 -8.78 -12.05
CA LEU A 13 -14.41 -9.37 -11.86
C LEU A 13 -14.36 -10.79 -11.27
N ASN A 14 -13.26 -11.50 -11.49
CA ASN A 14 -13.03 -12.87 -10.98
C ASN A 14 -12.03 -12.93 -9.81
N ILE A 15 -11.75 -11.80 -9.14
CA ILE A 15 -10.76 -11.71 -8.06
C ILE A 15 -11.01 -12.72 -6.94
N GLU A 16 -12.27 -12.89 -6.51
CA GLU A 16 -12.66 -13.86 -5.48
C GLU A 16 -12.27 -15.28 -5.89
N GLN A 17 -12.50 -15.64 -7.16
CA GLN A 17 -12.17 -16.97 -7.69
C GLN A 17 -10.66 -17.18 -7.80
N LYS A 18 -9.91 -16.16 -8.24
CA LYS A 18 -8.44 -16.21 -8.34
C LYS A 18 -7.81 -16.47 -6.97
N ILE A 19 -8.27 -15.73 -5.96
CA ILE A 19 -7.80 -15.87 -4.57
C ILE A 19 -8.21 -17.23 -4.01
N ASN A 20 -9.48 -17.61 -4.15
CA ASN A 20 -10.00 -18.88 -3.61
C ASN A 20 -9.26 -20.12 -4.13
N LYS A 21 -8.74 -20.07 -5.37
CA LYS A 21 -7.93 -21.17 -5.95
C LYS A 21 -6.52 -21.27 -5.36
N LYS A 22 -6.02 -20.21 -4.73
CA LYS A 22 -4.65 -20.10 -4.23
C LYS A 22 -4.54 -20.26 -2.72
N ILE A 23 -5.60 -19.95 -1.97
CA ILE A 23 -5.61 -20.10 -0.52
C ILE A 23 -6.12 -21.49 -0.14
N HIS A 24 -5.30 -22.22 0.62
CA HIS A 24 -5.70 -23.47 1.26
C HIS A 24 -6.37 -23.16 2.62
N PHE A 25 -7.66 -22.83 2.59
CA PHE A 25 -8.42 -22.42 3.77
C PHE A 25 -8.52 -23.51 4.86
N ASP A 26 -8.35 -24.77 4.47
CA ASP A 26 -8.31 -25.94 5.36
C ASP A 26 -7.10 -25.94 6.31
N LEU A 27 -6.03 -25.22 5.98
CA LEU A 27 -4.84 -25.11 6.84
C LEU A 27 -5.00 -24.11 7.99
N PHE A 28 -6.09 -23.33 8.00
CA PHE A 28 -6.33 -22.33 9.03
C PHE A 28 -7.10 -22.93 10.22
N ASP A 29 -6.62 -22.66 11.43
CA ASP A 29 -7.35 -22.94 12.65
C ASP A 29 -8.48 -21.91 12.82
N LYS A 30 -9.73 -22.41 12.81
CA LYS A 30 -10.97 -21.62 12.89
C LYS A 30 -11.21 -20.97 14.25
N ASN A 31 -10.50 -21.42 15.29
CA ASN A 31 -10.58 -20.82 16.63
C ASN A 31 -9.68 -19.58 16.77
N ASN A 32 -8.67 -19.46 15.89
CA ASN A 32 -7.78 -18.31 15.86
C ASN A 32 -8.39 -17.13 15.09
N LYS A 33 -7.74 -15.98 15.25
CA LYS A 33 -8.03 -14.74 14.52
C LYS A 33 -6.83 -14.41 13.67
N TYR A 34 -7.09 -13.75 12.55
CA TYR A 34 -6.06 -13.42 11.58
C TYR A 34 -6.15 -11.97 11.16
N ASP A 35 -4.99 -11.43 10.79
CA ASP A 35 -4.86 -10.15 10.11
C ASP A 35 -4.50 -10.42 8.64
N LEU A 36 -5.07 -9.62 7.74
CA LEU A 36 -4.74 -9.62 6.33
C LEU A 36 -3.90 -8.41 6.00
N VAL A 37 -2.81 -8.64 5.29
CA VAL A 37 -2.03 -7.60 4.63
C VAL A 37 -2.07 -7.90 3.15
N VAL A 38 -2.55 -6.95 2.35
CA VAL A 38 -2.58 -7.06 0.91
C VAL A 38 -1.75 -5.94 0.33
N GLU A 39 -0.69 -6.30 -0.36
CA GLU A 39 0.08 -5.39 -1.20
C GLU A 39 -0.35 -5.60 -2.65
N PHE A 40 -0.67 -4.52 -3.36
CA PHE A 40 -1.09 -4.59 -4.76
C PHE A 40 -0.40 -3.51 -5.58
N TYR A 41 -0.12 -3.83 -6.84
CA TYR A 41 0.37 -2.83 -7.78
C TYR A 41 -0.75 -1.83 -8.11
N ASN A 42 -0.52 -0.54 -7.85
CA ASN A 42 -1.52 0.50 -8.02
C ASN A 42 -1.34 1.22 -9.37
N ASN A 43 -2.00 0.70 -10.40
CA ASN A 43 -1.97 1.26 -11.75
C ASN A 43 -2.41 2.74 -11.81
N ASP A 44 -3.29 3.18 -10.91
CA ASP A 44 -3.77 4.58 -10.92
C ASP A 44 -2.61 5.55 -10.69
N LEU A 45 -1.62 5.15 -9.91
CA LEU A 45 -0.45 5.98 -9.65
C LEU A 45 0.52 5.98 -10.82
N GLU A 46 0.63 4.87 -11.58
CA GLU A 46 1.48 4.83 -12.79
C GLU A 46 0.93 5.72 -13.91
N GLU A 47 -0.40 5.73 -14.10
CA GLU A 47 -1.05 6.62 -15.07
C GLU A 47 -0.94 8.10 -14.64
N ASP A 48 -1.05 8.36 -13.33
CA ASP A 48 -0.91 9.71 -12.78
C ASP A 48 0.55 10.16 -12.70
N LEU A 49 1.58 9.30 -12.70
CA LEU A 49 3.01 9.69 -12.80
C LEU A 49 3.33 10.45 -14.12
N LEU A 50 2.46 10.33 -15.13
CA LEU A 50 2.58 11.07 -16.40
C LEU A 50 1.82 12.41 -16.38
N GLY A 51 1.06 12.71 -15.32
CA GLY A 51 0.36 13.97 -15.11
C GLY A 51 0.85 14.67 -13.84
N ASP A 52 0.95 15.99 -13.86
CA ASP A 52 1.50 16.79 -12.73
C ASP A 52 0.59 16.82 -11.48
N ASP A 53 -0.33 15.87 -11.30
CA ASP A 53 -1.38 15.91 -10.27
C ASP A 53 -1.69 14.49 -9.72
N VAL A 54 -0.71 13.89 -9.04
CA VAL A 54 -0.86 12.55 -8.45
C VAL A 54 -1.73 12.61 -7.20
N SER A 55 -3.02 12.30 -7.35
CA SER A 55 -3.95 12.21 -6.21
C SER A 55 -3.96 10.81 -5.58
N TYR A 56 -3.33 10.70 -4.41
CA TYR A 56 -3.28 9.47 -3.61
C TYR A 56 -4.63 9.18 -2.90
N GLU A 57 -5.70 9.04 -3.67
CA GLU A 57 -7.07 8.97 -3.17
C GLU A 57 -7.52 7.53 -2.86
N ILE A 58 -8.22 7.38 -1.72
CA ILE A 58 -8.93 6.14 -1.39
C ILE A 58 -10.25 6.07 -2.18
N LYS A 59 -10.20 5.42 -3.34
CA LYS A 59 -11.36 5.18 -4.21
C LYS A 59 -12.28 4.03 -3.74
N LYS A 60 -13.52 4.00 -4.27
CA LYS A 60 -14.55 2.97 -3.98
C LYS A 60 -14.06 1.53 -4.19
N LYS A 61 -13.21 1.32 -5.21
CA LYS A 61 -12.65 0.01 -5.55
C LYS A 61 -11.90 -0.66 -4.39
N HIS A 62 -11.16 0.13 -3.60
CA HIS A 62 -10.44 -0.35 -2.42
C HIS A 62 -11.40 -0.97 -1.39
N TYR A 63 -12.49 -0.28 -1.08
CA TYR A 63 -13.50 -0.77 -0.14
C TYR A 63 -14.23 -2.01 -0.65
N ILE A 64 -14.54 -2.06 -1.95
CA ILE A 64 -15.16 -3.24 -2.57
C ILE A 64 -14.22 -4.45 -2.42
N PHE A 65 -12.95 -4.28 -2.75
CA PHE A 65 -11.95 -5.35 -2.65
C PHE A 65 -11.80 -5.88 -1.21
N ILE A 66 -11.69 -5.00 -0.22
CA ILE A 66 -11.63 -5.38 1.21
C ILE A 66 -12.88 -6.17 1.61
N LYS A 67 -14.06 -5.69 1.21
CA LYS A 67 -15.32 -6.39 1.49
C LYS A 67 -15.35 -7.78 0.85
N THR A 68 -14.89 -7.90 -0.40
CA THR A 68 -14.81 -9.17 -1.13
C THR A 68 -13.92 -10.17 -0.40
N LEU A 69 -12.68 -9.79 -0.03
CA LEU A 69 -11.81 -10.72 0.70
C LEU A 69 -12.34 -11.05 2.09
N ARG A 70 -12.82 -10.07 2.85
CA ARG A 70 -13.38 -10.35 4.18
C ARG A 70 -14.53 -11.36 4.10
N ASN A 71 -15.43 -11.19 3.14
CA ASN A 71 -16.51 -12.13 2.87
C ASN A 71 -15.98 -13.52 2.47
N LEU A 72 -14.93 -13.58 1.64
CA LEU A 72 -14.33 -14.85 1.22
C LEU A 72 -13.77 -15.64 2.43
N PHE A 73 -13.02 -14.98 3.32
CA PHE A 73 -12.51 -15.62 4.53
C PHE A 73 -13.63 -16.00 5.52
N GLU A 74 -14.65 -15.15 5.66
CA GLU A 74 -15.79 -15.41 6.53
C GLU A 74 -16.65 -16.60 6.04
N LYS A 75 -16.88 -16.72 4.72
CA LYS A 75 -17.52 -17.91 4.10
C LYS A 75 -16.79 -19.21 4.45
N ASN A 76 -15.47 -19.14 4.65
CA ASN A 76 -14.62 -20.26 5.05
C ASN A 76 -14.46 -20.39 6.58
N SER A 77 -15.27 -19.66 7.38
CA SER A 77 -15.25 -19.66 8.84
C SER A 77 -13.93 -19.16 9.46
N ILE A 78 -13.21 -18.26 8.77
CA ILE A 78 -11.95 -17.67 9.26
C ILE A 78 -12.21 -16.22 9.67
N LYS A 79 -11.82 -15.88 10.90
CA LYS A 79 -12.05 -14.55 11.47
C LYS A 79 -10.91 -13.60 11.10
N ILE A 80 -11.23 -12.56 10.34
CA ILE A 80 -10.30 -11.48 10.00
C ILE A 80 -10.56 -10.25 10.88
N ASN A 81 -9.56 -9.83 11.65
CA ASN A 81 -9.65 -8.67 12.52
C ASN A 81 -9.12 -7.41 11.85
N LYS A 82 -7.82 -7.35 11.58
CA LYS A 82 -7.21 -6.24 10.83
C LYS A 82 -7.12 -6.57 9.33
N PHE A 83 -7.33 -5.55 8.51
CA PHE A 83 -7.09 -5.62 7.07
C PHE A 83 -6.27 -4.40 6.67
N ASN A 84 -5.07 -4.61 6.16
CA ASN A 84 -4.23 -3.58 5.57
C ASN A 84 -4.26 -3.77 4.05
N LEU A 85 -4.62 -2.72 3.31
CA LEU A 85 -4.53 -2.67 1.86
C LEU A 85 -3.48 -1.62 1.50
N MET A 86 -2.43 -2.02 0.80
CA MET A 86 -1.24 -1.21 0.51
C MET A 86 -0.99 -1.22 -0.99
N GLY A 87 -1.12 -0.06 -1.64
CA GLY A 87 -0.73 0.12 -3.02
C GLY A 87 0.77 0.37 -3.13
N SER A 88 1.36 -0.04 -4.25
CA SER A 88 2.77 0.15 -4.58
C SER A 88 2.93 0.35 -6.09
N ILE A 89 3.95 1.09 -6.49
CA ILE A 89 4.33 1.29 -7.90
C ILE A 89 5.72 0.75 -8.24
N GLU A 90 6.56 0.47 -7.23
CA GLU A 90 7.94 0.03 -7.47
C GLU A 90 8.21 -1.39 -7.00
N THR A 91 7.67 -1.77 -5.84
CA THR A 91 8.07 -3.03 -5.19
C THR A 91 7.38 -4.26 -5.78
N LEU A 92 6.35 -4.06 -6.59
CA LEU A 92 5.56 -5.10 -7.23
C LEU A 92 5.64 -4.92 -8.75
N ASN A 93 5.63 -6.02 -9.49
CA ASN A 93 5.46 -5.93 -10.93
C ASN A 93 4.03 -5.51 -11.28
N ASN A 94 3.82 -4.97 -12.48
CA ASN A 94 2.49 -4.61 -12.96
C ASN A 94 1.52 -5.80 -12.85
N ASN A 95 0.33 -5.56 -12.28
CA ASN A 95 -0.69 -6.56 -11.96
C ASN A 95 -0.22 -7.69 -11.04
N GLU A 96 0.75 -7.42 -10.16
CA GLU A 96 1.12 -8.32 -9.08
C GLU A 96 0.40 -7.94 -7.78
N MET A 97 0.08 -8.94 -6.98
CA MET A 97 -0.50 -8.78 -5.65
C MET A 97 0.06 -9.82 -4.70
N ILE A 98 0.37 -9.41 -3.47
CA ILE A 98 0.79 -10.29 -2.38
C ILE A 98 -0.25 -10.21 -1.27
N ILE A 99 -0.75 -11.36 -0.86
CA ILE A 99 -1.67 -11.49 0.28
C ILE A 99 -0.95 -12.26 1.38
N SER A 100 -0.75 -11.61 2.51
CA SER A 100 -0.16 -12.19 3.70
C SER A 100 -1.22 -12.35 4.80
N VAL A 101 -1.33 -13.57 5.33
CA VAL A 101 -2.24 -13.92 6.41
C VAL A 101 -1.44 -14.23 7.66
N LEU A 102 -1.67 -13.46 8.73
CA LEU A 102 -0.92 -13.51 9.98
C LEU A 102 -1.86 -13.84 11.13
N LYS A 103 -1.46 -14.73 12.05
CA LYS A 103 -2.22 -14.96 13.28
C LYS A 103 -2.15 -13.72 14.16
N THR A 104 -3.27 -13.34 14.79
CA THR A 104 -3.34 -12.17 15.65
C THR A 104 -4.04 -12.47 16.97
N ASN A 105 -3.61 -11.76 18.02
CA ASN A 105 -4.31 -11.70 19.30
C ASN A 105 -5.12 -10.41 19.44
N SER A 106 -5.06 -9.51 18.46
CA SER A 106 -5.88 -8.30 18.47
C SER A 106 -7.36 -8.67 18.50
N ASN A 107 -8.16 -7.92 19.25
CA ASN A 107 -9.63 -8.07 19.24
C ASN A 107 -10.32 -6.96 18.43
N LYS A 108 -9.55 -5.99 17.94
CA LYS A 108 -10.08 -4.82 17.26
C LYS A 108 -10.25 -5.13 15.77
N LYS A 109 -11.46 -4.93 15.25
CA LYS A 109 -11.73 -5.01 13.82
C LYS A 109 -11.42 -3.66 13.19
N GLU A 110 -10.44 -3.61 12.30
CA GLU A 110 -10.03 -2.37 11.64
C GLU A 110 -9.64 -2.61 10.19
N ASN A 111 -9.84 -1.60 9.35
CA ASN A 111 -9.36 -1.56 7.98
C ASN A 111 -8.44 -0.36 7.86
N ILE A 112 -7.27 -0.57 7.29
CA ILE A 112 -6.30 0.47 6.99
C ILE A 112 -6.02 0.39 5.50
N ILE A 113 -6.11 1.52 4.82
CA ILE A 113 -5.93 1.62 3.37
C ILE A 113 -4.87 2.68 3.12
N TRP A 114 -3.85 2.28 2.40
CA TRP A 114 -2.78 3.12 1.93
C TRP A 114 -2.68 2.95 0.42
N PRO A 115 -3.09 3.94 -0.38
CA PRO A 115 -3.05 3.84 -1.83
C PRO A 115 -1.62 3.84 -2.40
N CYS A 116 -0.65 4.38 -1.66
CA CYS A 116 0.78 4.33 -1.97
C CYS A 116 1.57 4.13 -0.66
N LYS A 117 2.37 3.06 -0.56
CA LYS A 117 3.19 2.83 0.63
C LYS A 117 4.50 3.61 0.59
N GLU A 118 4.99 3.93 -0.61
CA GLU A 118 6.22 4.67 -0.87
C GLU A 118 6.17 6.07 -0.26
N ILE A 119 5.01 6.75 -0.26
CA ILE A 119 4.83 8.03 0.46
C ILE A 119 5.20 7.92 1.93
N PHE A 120 4.75 6.86 2.61
CA PHE A 120 5.01 6.74 4.04
C PHE A 120 6.49 6.50 4.31
N VAL A 121 7.14 5.72 3.45
CA VAL A 121 8.58 5.49 3.51
C VAL A 121 9.31 6.81 3.26
N PHE A 122 8.89 7.59 2.27
CA PHE A 122 9.42 8.93 2.01
C PHE A 122 9.24 9.87 3.22
N GLU A 123 8.04 9.96 3.79
CA GLU A 123 7.76 10.81 4.95
C GLU A 123 8.60 10.42 6.17
N ASP A 124 8.76 9.13 6.47
CA ASP A 124 9.59 8.67 7.59
C ASP A 124 11.08 9.01 7.39
N HIS A 125 11.61 8.84 6.17
CA HIS A 125 12.98 9.21 5.85
C HIS A 125 13.19 10.72 5.85
N LYS A 126 12.23 11.49 5.31
CA LYS A 126 12.25 12.95 5.37
C LYS A 126 12.23 13.45 6.81
N ASN A 127 11.38 12.90 7.69
CA ASN A 127 11.34 13.27 9.11
C ASN A 127 12.68 13.00 9.82
N LYS A 128 13.40 11.94 9.42
CA LYS A 128 14.76 11.67 9.91
C LYS A 128 15.75 12.71 9.42
N LEU A 129 15.71 13.08 8.14
CA LEU A 129 16.53 14.16 7.58
C LEU A 129 16.25 15.49 8.28
N ASP A 130 14.98 15.82 8.51
CA ASP A 130 14.55 17.01 9.25
C ASP A 130 15.16 17.02 10.67
N THR A 131 15.16 15.88 11.36
CA THR A 131 15.78 15.73 12.69
C THR A 131 17.30 15.92 12.66
N LEU A 132 17.97 15.40 11.63
CA LEU A 132 19.43 15.54 11.46
C LEU A 132 19.82 16.99 11.16
N LEU A 133 19.04 17.69 10.33
CA LEU A 133 19.23 19.10 10.04
C LEU A 133 19.01 19.95 11.29
N LEU A 134 17.91 19.74 12.02
CA LEU A 134 17.60 20.45 13.27
C LEU A 134 18.65 20.23 14.38
N SER A 135 19.34 19.09 14.36
CA SER A 135 20.43 18.78 15.29
C SER A 135 21.81 19.25 14.79
N ASN A 136 21.88 19.94 13.65
CA ASN A 136 23.10 20.39 12.98
C ASN A 136 24.12 19.26 12.72
N ILE A 137 23.64 18.02 12.55
CA ILE A 137 24.48 16.87 12.21
C ILE A 137 24.85 16.90 10.73
N ILE A 138 23.95 17.39 9.89
CA ILE A 138 24.12 17.58 8.43
C ILE A 138 23.97 19.06 8.07
N SER A 139 24.57 19.47 6.94
CA SER A 139 24.36 20.82 6.39
C SER A 139 23.07 20.93 5.57
N GLU A 140 22.65 22.16 5.25
CA GLU A 140 21.52 22.39 4.34
C GLU A 140 21.75 21.77 2.97
N ASN A 141 22.96 21.91 2.41
CA ASN A 141 23.32 21.28 1.13
C ASN A 141 23.24 19.74 1.20
N ASP A 142 23.67 19.14 2.32
CA ASP A 142 23.55 17.69 2.51
C ASP A 142 22.07 17.29 2.63
N TYR A 143 21.25 18.10 3.27
CA TYR A 143 19.81 17.85 3.39
C TYR A 143 19.13 17.89 2.01
N GLU A 144 19.38 18.93 1.20
CA GLU A 144 18.81 19.07 -0.15
C GLU A 144 19.21 17.91 -1.05
N PHE A 145 20.50 17.57 -1.08
CA PHE A 145 21.00 16.45 -1.88
C PHE A 145 20.37 15.11 -1.47
N ASN A 146 20.25 14.84 -0.16
CA ASN A 146 19.63 13.61 0.32
C ASN A 146 18.12 13.59 0.06
N LEU A 147 17.45 14.74 0.10
CA LEU A 147 16.03 14.86 -0.19
C LEU A 147 15.75 14.61 -1.68
N GLU A 148 16.58 15.12 -2.58
CA GLU A 148 16.48 14.84 -4.02
C GLU A 148 16.67 13.34 -4.31
N ASN A 149 17.71 12.72 -3.74
CA ASN A 149 17.92 11.27 -3.89
C ASN A 149 16.72 10.46 -3.39
N LEU A 150 16.10 10.89 -2.28
CA LEU A 150 14.93 10.24 -1.71
C LEU A 150 13.69 10.38 -2.61
N LYS A 151 13.53 11.53 -3.26
CA LYS A 151 12.46 11.77 -4.25
C LYS A 151 12.65 10.89 -5.48
N GLU A 152 13.87 10.83 -6.01
CA GLU A 152 14.21 9.96 -7.14
C GLU A 152 14.00 8.47 -6.80
N GLU A 153 14.41 8.04 -5.61
CA GLU A 153 14.30 6.63 -5.19
C GLU A 153 12.85 6.14 -5.15
N PHE A 154 11.89 7.00 -4.77
CA PHE A 154 10.48 6.64 -4.64
C PHE A 154 9.60 7.13 -5.79
N SER A 155 10.21 7.65 -6.87
CA SER A 155 9.51 8.24 -8.00
C SER A 155 8.49 9.32 -7.59
N ILE A 156 8.82 10.09 -6.54
CA ILE A 156 7.99 11.19 -6.03
C ILE A 156 8.47 12.47 -6.70
N TYR A 157 7.76 12.91 -7.74
CA TYR A 157 8.03 14.18 -8.41
C TYR A 157 7.31 15.32 -7.68
N ASP A 158 8.02 16.42 -7.42
CA ASP A 158 7.40 17.64 -6.89
C ASP A 158 6.51 18.27 -7.96
N ASN A 159 5.34 18.76 -7.55
CA ASN A 159 4.60 19.74 -8.34
C ASN A 159 5.45 21.01 -8.43
N ASP A 160 5.88 21.39 -9.63
CA ASP A 160 6.35 22.74 -9.95
C ASP A 160 5.18 23.76 -9.92
N GLU A 161 4.34 23.75 -8.88
CA GLU A 161 3.30 24.76 -8.65
C GLU A 161 3.80 25.96 -7.82
N GLU A 162 5.09 26.05 -7.47
CA GLU A 162 5.64 27.23 -6.77
C GLU A 162 5.89 28.47 -7.66
N HIS A 163 5.50 28.44 -8.95
CA HIS A 163 5.61 29.59 -9.86
C HIS A 163 4.29 30.09 -10.45
N HIS A 164 3.14 29.72 -9.88
CA HIS A 164 1.84 30.29 -10.26
C HIS A 164 1.18 31.16 -9.18
N TYR A 165 1.97 31.95 -8.45
CA TYR A 165 1.48 33.24 -7.97
C TYR A 165 1.78 34.31 -9.02
N LEU A 166 0.85 34.48 -9.97
CA LEU A 166 0.76 35.72 -10.75
C LEU A 166 0.40 36.86 -9.78
N ASN A 167 1.26 37.89 -9.75
CA ASN A 167 0.98 39.20 -9.17
C ASN A 167 -0.28 39.85 -9.76
#